data_AF-A0A2W5SMJ9-F1
#
_entry.id   AF-A0A2W5SMJ9-F1
#
_cell.length_a   1.000
_cell.length_b   1.000
_cell.length_c   1.000
_cell.angle_alpha   90.00
_cell.angle_beta   90.00
_cell.angle_gamma   90.00
#
_symmetry.space_group_name_H-M   'P 1'
#
loop_
_entity.id
_entity.type
_entity.pdbx_description
1 polymer ?
#
loop_
_entity_poly.entity_id
_entity_poly.type
_entity_poly.pdbx_seq_one_letter_code
_entity_poly.pdbx_strand_id
1 'polypeptide(L)'
;MHWGLLLAAAATLTITMGARQTTGLFVSPIHQQTGIGIAAISFALAIGQFTWGAVQPIFGAIADKRGSTGVLVLGAVLLSLGLALTPHLTSPWGLTFTLGLLT
;
A
#
# COMPACT_ATOMS: atom_id res chain seq x y z
N MET A 1 26.92 -10.10 -14.93
CA MET A 1 26.22 -8.86 -14.53
C MET A 1 24.73 -9.13 -14.55
N HIS A 2 24.03 -8.97 -13.42
CA HIS A 2 22.66 -9.47 -13.23
C HIS A 2 21.62 -8.41 -13.58
N TRP A 3 21.63 -7.93 -14.82
CA TRP A 3 20.72 -6.87 -15.29
C TRP A 3 19.23 -7.20 -15.08
N GLY A 4 18.85 -8.48 -15.24
CA GLY A 4 17.47 -8.92 -15.02
C GLY A 4 16.97 -8.73 -13.58
N LEU A 5 17.83 -8.99 -12.58
CA LEU A 5 17.50 -8.76 -11.16
C LEU A 5 17.34 -7.26 -10.88
N LEU A 6 18.19 -6.43 -11.48
CA LEU A 6 18.11 -4.97 -11.34
C LEU A 6 16.79 -4.42 -11.91
N LEU A 7 16.41 -4.88 -13.11
CA LEU A 7 15.16 -4.50 -13.76
C LEU A 7 13.93 -4.94 -12.95
N ALA A 8 13.95 -6.15 -12.39
CA ALA A 8 12.86 -6.64 -11.55
C ALA A 8 12.72 -5.81 -10.26
N ALA A 9 13.83 -5.49 -9.60
CA ALA A 9 13.83 -4.64 -8.40
C ALA A 9 13.35 -3.22 -8.71
N ALA A 10 13.83 -2.63 -9.80
CA ALA A 10 13.39 -1.30 -10.25
C ALA A 10 11.90 -1.28 -10.57
N ALA A 11 11.39 -2.24 -11.34
CA ALA A 11 9.97 -2.35 -11.66
C ALA A 11 9.11 -2.48 -10.40
N THR A 12 9.54 -3.31 -9.44
CA THR A 12 8.83 -3.48 -8.16
C THR A 12 8.78 -2.18 -7.37
N LEU A 13 9.91 -1.46 -7.28
CA LEU A 13 9.97 -0.16 -6.62
C LEU A 13 9.08 0.86 -7.31
N THR A 14 9.12 0.94 -8.64
CA THR A 14 8.29 1.86 -9.42
C THR A 14 6.80 1.61 -9.21
N ILE A 15 6.34 0.35 -9.23
CA ILE A 15 4.93 0.02 -9.02
C ILE A 15 4.49 0.38 -7.60
N THR A 16 5.26 -0.02 -6.58
CA THR A 16 4.88 0.18 -5.17
C THR A 16 4.92 1.65 -4.77
N MET A 17 5.96 2.40 -5.18
CA MET A 17 6.08 3.83 -4.87
C MET A 17 5.16 4.68 -5.73
N GLY A 18 4.95 4.32 -7.00
CA GLY A 18 4.01 5.01 -7.89
C GLY A 18 2.58 4.94 -7.33
N ALA A 19 2.13 3.76 -6.91
CA ALA A 19 0.83 3.61 -6.25
C ALA A 19 0.71 4.53 -5.02
N ARG A 20 1.69 4.51 -4.11
CA ARG A 20 1.69 5.31 -2.89
C ARG A 20 1.69 6.82 -3.13
N GLN A 21 2.42 7.30 -4.13
CA GLN A 21 2.47 8.74 -4.45
C GLN A 21 1.14 9.25 -5.02
N THR A 22 0.39 8.38 -5.72
CA THR A 22 -0.89 8.76 -6.33
C THR A 22 -2.08 8.72 -5.37
N THR A 23 -2.01 7.98 -4.25
CA THR A 23 -3.15 7.82 -3.33
C THR A 23 -3.70 9.15 -2.80
N GLY A 24 -2.82 10.14 -2.57
CA GLY A 24 -3.23 11.48 -2.12
C GLY A 24 -4.08 12.24 -3.15
N LEU A 25 -3.93 11.95 -4.45
CA LEU A 25 -4.71 12.58 -5.52
C LEU A 25 -6.19 12.16 -5.46
N PHE A 26 -6.49 11.01 -4.87
CA PHE A 26 -7.85 10.47 -4.78
C PHE A 26 -8.64 10.96 -3.56
N VAL A 27 -8.02 11.71 -2.63
CA VAL A 27 -8.71 12.19 -1.41
C VAL A 27 -9.94 13.04 -1.76
N SER A 28 -9.79 14.01 -2.67
CA SER A 28 -10.90 14.88 -3.06
C SER A 28 -12.00 14.14 -3.86
N PRO A 29 -11.68 13.32 -4.88
CA PRO A 29 -12.67 12.47 -5.54
C PRO A 29 -13.42 11.52 -4.61
N ILE A 30 -12.72 10.85 -3.68
CA ILE A 30 -13.36 9.94 -2.70
C ILE A 30 -14.33 10.73 -1.81
N HIS A 31 -13.91 11.89 -1.30
CA HIS A 31 -14.77 12.75 -0.49
C HIS A 31 -16.05 13.16 -1.25
N GLN A 32 -15.92 13.58 -2.51
CA GLN A 32 -17.06 14.01 -3.34
C GLN A 32 -18.02 12.87 -3.67
N GLN A 33 -17.52 11.67 -3.93
CA GLN A 33 -18.34 10.52 -4.34
C GLN A 33 -18.98 9.77 -3.17
N THR A 34 -18.30 9.69 -2.03
CA THR A 34 -18.75 8.89 -0.87
C THR A 34 -19.35 9.73 0.26
N GLY A 35 -19.11 11.04 0.26
CA GLY A 35 -19.47 11.94 1.36
C GLY A 35 -18.60 11.77 2.63
N ILE A 36 -17.63 10.85 2.62
CA ILE A 36 -16.72 10.65 3.76
C ILE A 36 -15.88 11.90 3.98
N GLY A 37 -15.85 12.41 5.21
CA GLY A 37 -15.07 13.61 5.54
C GLY A 37 -13.58 13.44 5.27
N ILE A 38 -12.94 14.51 4.78
CA ILE A 38 -11.50 14.53 4.47
C ILE A 38 -10.65 14.09 5.67
N ALA A 39 -11.02 14.47 6.89
CA ALA A 39 -10.33 14.05 8.11
C ALA A 39 -10.27 12.52 8.27
N ALA A 40 -11.35 11.81 7.95
CA ALA A 40 -11.39 10.35 8.05
C ALA A 40 -10.57 9.67 6.94
N ILE A 41 -10.57 10.22 5.72
CA ILE A 41 -9.73 9.72 4.63
C ILE A 41 -8.26 9.96 4.94
N SER A 42 -7.89 11.16 5.41
CA SER A 42 -6.54 11.49 5.82
C SER A 42 -6.07 10.62 6.99
N PHE A 43 -6.97 10.29 7.93
CA PHE A 43 -6.67 9.34 9.00
C PHE A 43 -6.35 7.95 8.45
N ALA A 44 -7.15 7.43 7.50
CA ALA A 44 -6.87 6.16 6.85
C ALA A 44 -5.48 6.15 6.16
N LEU A 45 -5.13 7.22 5.45
CA LEU A 45 -3.81 7.37 4.81
C LEU A 45 -2.67 7.48 5.85
N ALA A 46 -2.90 8.16 6.97
CA ALA A 46 -1.92 8.25 8.06
C ALA A 46 -1.64 6.88 8.68
N ILE A 47 -2.68 6.05 8.85
CA ILE A 47 -2.52 4.65 9.25
C ILE A 47 -1.68 3.90 8.21
N GLY A 48 -1.87 4.14 6.91
CA GLY A 48 -1.05 3.52 5.86
C GLY A 48 0.45 3.84 5.96
N GLN A 49 0.79 5.07 6.34
CA GLN A 49 2.18 5.46 6.58
C GLN A 49 2.73 4.83 7.86
N PHE A 50 1.93 4.81 8.93
CA PHE A 50 2.29 4.17 10.17
C PHE A 50 2.54 2.66 9.99
N THR A 51 1.60 1.95 9.37
CA THR A 51 1.70 0.51 9.12
C THR A 51 2.96 0.20 8.32
N TRP A 52 3.24 0.94 7.25
CA TRP A 52 4.43 0.75 6.44
C TRP A 52 5.73 0.86 7.25
N GLY A 53 5.84 1.87 8.12
CA GLY A 53 7.00 2.00 9.02
C GLY A 53 7.04 0.92 10.11
N ALA A 54 5.89 0.56 10.68
CA ALA A 54 5.80 -0.40 11.77
C ALA A 54 6.15 -1.84 11.34
N VAL A 55 5.77 -2.24 10.13
CA VAL A 55 5.99 -3.61 9.64
C VAL A 55 7.37 -3.83 9.00
N GLN A 56 8.07 -2.75 8.65
CA GLN A 56 9.39 -2.81 7.99
C GLN A 56 10.43 -3.67 8.72
N PRO A 57 10.65 -3.52 10.05
CA PRO A 57 11.66 -4.33 10.76
C PRO A 57 11.34 -5.83 10.72
N ILE A 58 10.06 -6.18 10.76
CA ILE A 58 9.59 -7.57 10.76
C ILE A 58 9.81 -8.19 9.39
N PHE A 59 9.30 -7.56 8.33
CA PHE A 59 9.43 -8.07 6.97
C PHE A 59 10.87 -8.02 6.45
N GLY A 60 11.66 -7.03 6.86
CA GLY A 60 13.09 -6.98 6.61
C GLY A 60 13.83 -8.17 7.22
N ALA A 61 13.61 -8.43 8.51
CA ALA A 61 14.21 -9.60 9.18
C ALA A 61 13.78 -10.94 8.57
N ILE A 62 12.54 -11.05 8.07
CA ILE A 62 12.07 -12.24 7.35
C ILE A 62 12.78 -12.38 6.00
N ALA A 63 12.90 -11.28 5.25
CA ALA A 63 13.60 -11.27 3.96
C ALA A 63 15.07 -11.66 4.11
N ASP A 64 15.74 -11.21 5.18
CA ASP A 64 17.13 -11.54 5.46
C ASP A 64 17.31 -13.04 5.77
N LYS A 65 16.34 -13.67 6.46
CA LYS A 65 16.42 -15.08 6.86
C LYS A 65 15.96 -16.06 5.80
N ARG A 66 14.91 -15.73 5.03
CA ARG A 66 14.20 -16.64 4.12
C ARG A 66 14.31 -16.24 2.65
N GLY A 67 15.00 -15.15 2.35
CA GLY A 67 15.07 -14.55 1.03
C GLY A 67 13.92 -13.56 0.76
N SER A 68 14.17 -12.61 -0.14
CA SER A 68 13.26 -11.50 -0.44
C SER A 68 12.02 -11.91 -1.25
N THR A 69 12.09 -12.99 -2.03
CA THR A 69 11.01 -13.38 -2.97
C THR A 69 9.67 -13.57 -2.28
N GLY A 70 9.61 -14.28 -1.15
CA GLY A 70 8.35 -14.52 -0.43
C GLY A 70 7.72 -13.24 0.13
N VAL A 71 8.56 -12.34 0.64
CA VAL A 71 8.12 -11.03 1.17
C VAL A 71 7.61 -10.14 0.05
N LEU A 72 8.29 -10.12 -1.10
CA LEU A 72 7.87 -9.36 -2.28
C LEU A 72 6.54 -9.85 -2.84
N VAL A 73 6.35 -11.18 -2.96
CA VAL A 73 5.09 -11.75 -3.45
C VAL A 73 3.94 -11.44 -2.50
N LEU A 74 4.13 -11.64 -1.19
CA LEU A 74 3.11 -11.32 -0.20
C LEU A 74 2.74 -9.83 -0.22
N GLY A 75 3.74 -8.95 -0.26
CA GLY A 75 3.51 -7.50 -0.35
C GLY A 75 2.78 -7.10 -1.63
N ALA A 76 3.13 -7.69 -2.78
CA ALA A 76 2.45 -7.44 -4.04
C ALA A 76 0.98 -7.90 -4.01
N VAL A 77 0.69 -9.06 -3.41
CA VAL A 77 -0.68 -9.57 -3.25
C VAL A 77 -1.48 -8.66 -2.32
N LEU A 78 -0.92 -8.26 -1.17
CA LEU A 78 -1.58 -7.36 -0.22
C LEU A 78 -1.90 -6.00 -0.88
N LEU A 79 -0.91 -5.39 -1.53
CA LEU A 79 -1.09 -4.12 -2.25
C LEU A 79 -2.18 -4.23 -3.32
N SER A 80 -2.13 -5.28 -4.14
CA SER A 80 -3.10 -5.49 -5.22
C SER A 80 -4.51 -5.67 -4.68
N LEU A 81 -4.68 -6.45 -3.61
CA LEU A 81 -5.97 -6.66 -2.96
C LEU A 81 -6.48 -5.37 -2.29
N GLY A 82 -5.62 -4.63 -1.59
CA GLY A 82 -5.99 -3.36 -0.96
C GLY A 82 -6.50 -2.35 -1.98
N LEU A 83 -5.80 -2.20 -3.11
CA LEU A 83 -6.21 -1.32 -4.20
C LEU A 83 -7.51 -1.80 -4.87
N ALA A 84 -7.66 -3.10 -5.13
CA ALA A 84 -8.86 -3.67 -5.74
C ALA A 84 -10.11 -3.53 -4.84
N LEU A 85 -9.96 -3.63 -3.52
CA LEU A 85 -11.07 -3.54 -2.56
C LEU A 85 -11.46 -2.10 -2.23
N THR A 86 -10.54 -1.14 -2.33
CA THR A 86 -10.78 0.28 -2.00
C THR A 86 -12.06 0.87 -2.61
N PRO A 87 -12.36 0.72 -3.92
CA PRO A 87 -13.57 1.30 -4.50
C PRO A 87 -14.88 0.64 -4.01
N HIS A 88 -14.80 -0.57 -3.47
CA HIS A 88 -15.98 -1.30 -2.96
C HIS A 88 -16.29 -0.98 -1.49
N LEU A 89 -15.33 -0.44 -0.74
CA LEU A 89 -15.45 -0.21 0.70
C LEU A 89 -15.57 1.29 1.00
N THR A 90 -16.73 1.85 0.70
CA THR A 90 -17.08 3.27 0.88
C THR A 90 -17.48 3.64 2.31
N SER A 91 -16.81 3.08 3.31
CA SER A 91 -16.96 3.44 4.72
C SER A 91 -15.62 3.92 5.31
N PRO A 92 -15.62 4.79 6.33
CA PRO A 92 -14.38 5.27 6.97
C PRO A 92 -13.47 4.12 7.46
N TRP A 93 -14.07 3.11 8.07
CA TRP A 93 -13.37 1.90 8.52
C TRP A 93 -12.89 1.05 7.36
N GLY A 94 -13.70 0.93 6.29
CA GLY A 94 -13.33 0.25 5.06
C GLY A 94 -12.08 0.85 4.41
N LEU A 95 -12.03 2.18 4.31
CA LEU A 95 -10.86 2.90 3.80
C LEU A 95 -9.63 2.74 4.70
N THR A 96 -9.81 2.75 6.02
CA THR A 96 -8.70 2.52 6.96
C THR A 96 -8.15 1.09 6.82
N PHE A 97 -9.02 0.11 6.59
CA PHE A 97 -8.60 -1.26 6.35
C PHE A 97 -7.85 -1.40 5.02
N THR A 98 -8.38 -0.83 3.93
CA THR A 98 -7.74 -0.95 2.61
C THR A 98 -6.50 -0.07 2.48
N LEU A 99 -6.67 1.25 2.53
CA LEU A 99 -5.60 2.25 2.33
C LEU A 99 -4.63 2.32 3.52
N GLY A 100 -5.03 1.79 4.67
CA GLY A 100 -4.22 1.84 5.90
C GLY A 100 -3.50 0.54 6.25
N LEU A 101 -4.11 -0.63 6.01
CA LEU A 101 -3.55 -1.92 6.46
C LEU A 101 -3.16 -2.84 5.30
N LEU A 102 -3.90 -2.84 4.19
CA LEU A 102 -3.63 -3.73 3.07
C LEU A 102 -2.60 -3.17 2.06
N THR A 103 -2.50 -1.85 1.90
CA THR A 103 -1.60 -1.19 0.94
C THR A 103 -0.28 -0.71 1.54
#